data_AF-A0A1Q3PL55-F1
#
_entry.id   AF-A0A1Q3PL55-F1
#
_cell.length_a   1.000
_cell.length_b   1.000
_cell.length_c   1.000
_cell.angle_alpha   90.00
_cell.angle_beta   90.00
_cell.angle_gamma   90.00
#
_symmetry.space_group_name_H-M   'P 1'
#
loop_
_entity.id
_entity.type
_entity.pdbx_description
1 polymer ?
#
loop_
_entity_poly.entity_id
_entity_poly.type
_entity_poly.pdbx_seq_one_letter_code
_entity_poly.pdbx_strand_id
1 'polypeptide(L)'
;MSINRWYDYALMQGGKLFDLAERLFPNLDASGVVEKINCLFLFERQNHPATILSQPIRQSVTEKQPNIPAIIIRDTKPLGNNPAINGYLAARAIPLEIAHPYCKEVYYRTGDNNYFAAGFENRSGGYEWKIRCHRPPHSVAD
;
A
#
# COMPACT_ATOMS: atom_id res chain seq x y z
N MET A 1 27.73 -4.71 3.79
CA MET A 1 26.77 -4.74 4.93
C MET A 1 25.88 -3.52 4.81
N SER A 2 24.59 -3.70 4.50
CA SER A 2 23.63 -2.60 4.47
C SER A 2 23.33 -2.17 5.91
N ILE A 3 23.57 -0.91 6.24
CA ILE A 3 23.23 -0.37 7.56
C ILE A 3 21.77 0.08 7.46
N ASN A 4 20.90 -0.47 8.31
CA ASN A 4 19.51 0.01 8.42
C ASN A 4 19.54 1.50 8.80
N ARG A 5 19.25 2.36 7.82
CA ARG A 5 19.20 3.81 7.98
C ARG A 5 17.84 4.35 7.59
N TRP A 6 17.29 5.21 8.43
CA TRP A 6 16.16 6.06 8.05
C TRP A 6 16.69 7.35 7.42
N TYR A 7 15.89 7.97 6.56
CA TYR A 7 16.21 9.26 5.96
C TYR A 7 14.93 10.07 5.71
N ASP A 8 14.89 11.28 6.25
CA ASP A 8 13.88 12.30 6.00
C ASP A 8 14.44 13.29 4.96
N TYR A 9 13.79 13.34 3.79
CA TYR A 9 14.20 14.21 2.67
C TYR A 9 13.83 15.68 2.86
N ALA A 10 12.78 15.99 3.63
CA ALA A 10 12.38 17.37 3.89
C ALA A 10 13.35 18.05 4.87
N LEU A 11 13.83 17.27 5.84
CA LEU A 11 14.79 17.74 6.85
C LEU A 11 16.24 17.42 6.48
N MET A 12 16.47 16.70 5.39
CA MET A 12 17.77 16.17 4.95
C MET A 12 18.54 15.45 6.06
N GLN A 13 17.82 14.71 6.91
CA GLN A 13 18.37 14.07 8.10
C GLN A 13 18.18 12.56 8.04
N GLY A 14 19.13 11.82 8.59
CA GLY A 14 19.04 10.36 8.67
C GLY A 14 19.98 9.80 9.71
N GLY A 15 19.80 8.53 10.04
CA GLY A 15 20.52 7.89 11.13
C GLY A 15 20.15 6.41 11.24
N LYS A 16 20.58 5.78 12.32
CA LYS A 16 20.14 4.43 12.70
C LYS A 16 18.71 4.47 13.23
N LEU A 17 18.07 3.31 13.29
CA LEU A 17 16.71 3.18 13.85
C LEU A 17 16.57 3.78 15.25
N PHE A 18 17.61 3.66 16.09
CA PHE A 18 17.60 4.21 17.44
C PHE A 18 17.57 5.75 17.43
N ASP A 19 18.36 6.37 16.55
CA ASP A 19 18.38 7.83 16.36
C ASP A 19 17.00 8.36 15.93
N LEU A 20 16.24 7.59 15.14
CA LEU A 20 14.85 7.94 14.81
C LEU A 20 13.95 7.86 16.04
N ALA A 21 14.10 6.81 16.84
CA ALA A 21 13.23 6.55 17.96
C ALA A 21 13.42 7.59 19.08
N GLU A 22 14.65 8.00 19.37
CA GLU A 22 14.94 9.11 20.28
C GLU A 22 14.29 10.42 19.80
N ARG A 23 14.32 10.66 18.48
CA ARG A 23 13.70 11.86 17.90
C ARG A 23 12.18 11.86 18.01
N LEU A 24 11.54 10.72 17.78
CA LEU A 24 10.09 10.57 17.88
C LEU A 24 9.60 10.61 19.33
N PHE A 25 10.45 10.18 20.27
CA PHE A 25 10.12 10.06 21.69
C PHE A 25 11.16 10.77 22.58
N PRO A 26 11.30 12.11 22.49
CA PRO A 26 12.38 12.85 23.15
C PRO A 26 12.31 12.84 24.68
N ASN A 27 11.15 12.45 25.25
CA ASN A 27 10.92 12.41 26.70
C ASN A 27 11.09 11.01 27.30
N LEU A 28 11.48 10.02 26.50
CA LEU A 28 11.71 8.65 26.98
C LEU A 28 13.20 8.42 27.20
N ASP A 29 13.52 7.66 28.25
CA ASP A 29 14.83 7.09 28.43
C ASP A 29 15.05 5.90 27.48
N ALA A 30 16.29 5.40 27.40
CA ALA A 30 16.63 4.32 26.48
C ALA A 30 15.75 3.06 26.69
N SER A 31 15.38 2.76 27.94
CA SER A 31 14.47 1.64 28.24
C SER A 31 13.06 1.88 27.70
N GLY A 32 12.49 3.07 27.94
CA GLY A 32 11.17 3.43 27.41
C GLY A 32 11.13 3.48 25.89
N VAL A 33 12.21 3.92 25.24
CA VAL A 33 12.35 3.87 23.77
C VAL A 33 12.32 2.42 23.27
N VAL A 34 13.07 1.51 23.90
CA VAL A 34 13.10 0.09 23.53
C VAL A 34 11.73 -0.57 23.74
N GLU A 35 11.06 -0.29 24.85
CA GLU A 35 9.71 -0.78 25.12
C GLU A 35 8.72 -0.30 24.05
N LYS A 36 8.78 0.99 23.70
CA LYS A 36 7.92 1.58 22.67
C LYS A 36 8.15 0.95 21.30
N ILE A 37 9.40 0.76 20.91
CA ILE A 37 9.78 0.07 19.68
C ILE A 37 9.22 -1.37 19.68
N ASN A 38 9.39 -2.11 20.79
CA ASN A 38 8.85 -3.46 20.92
C ASN A 38 7.34 -3.48 20.81
N CYS A 39 6.62 -2.55 21.46
CA CYS A 39 5.18 -2.44 21.33
C CYS A 39 4.75 -2.21 19.87
N LEU A 40 5.40 -1.28 19.15
CA LEU A 40 5.10 -1.03 17.74
C LEU A 40 5.27 -2.28 16.88
N PHE A 41 6.33 -3.07 17.09
CA PHE A 41 6.52 -4.36 16.41
C PHE A 41 5.48 -5.41 16.81
N LEU A 42 4.99 -5.41 18.05
CA LEU A 42 3.94 -6.31 18.50
C LEU A 42 2.56 -5.96 17.90
N PHE A 43 2.27 -4.67 17.70
CA PHE A 43 1.06 -4.22 16.99
C PHE A 43 1.05 -4.66 15.52
N GLU A 44 2.21 -4.77 14.87
CA GLU A 44 2.29 -5.34 13.50
C GLU A 44 2.00 -6.85 13.50
N ARG A 45 2.42 -7.62 14.51
CA ARG A 45 2.14 -9.07 14.58
C ARG A 45 0.67 -9.40 14.82
N GLN A 46 -0.09 -8.53 15.48
CA GLN A 46 -1.52 -8.78 15.74
C GLN A 46 -2.41 -8.58 14.51
N ASN A 47 -1.93 -7.92 13.45
CA ASN A 47 -2.72 -7.65 12.25
C ASN A 47 -2.43 -8.59 11.06
N HIS A 48 -1.54 -9.58 11.19
CA HIS A 48 -1.30 -10.59 10.14
C HIS A 48 -0.83 -11.94 10.73
N PRO A 49 -1.52 -13.08 10.44
CA PRO A 49 -0.86 -14.38 10.49
C PRO A 49 0.01 -14.51 9.23
N ALA A 50 1.13 -13.81 9.19
CA ALA A 50 2.15 -14.02 8.18
C ALA A 50 3.47 -14.21 8.91
N THR A 51 3.95 -15.45 8.89
CA THR A 51 5.30 -15.82 9.27
C THR A 51 6.29 -14.90 8.54
N ILE A 52 6.86 -13.92 9.23
CA ILE A 52 8.05 -13.21 8.75
C ILE A 52 9.21 -14.18 8.90
N LEU A 53 9.34 -15.10 7.94
CA LEU A 53 10.65 -15.63 7.62
C LEU A 53 11.40 -14.47 7.00
N SER A 54 12.50 -14.08 7.63
CA SER A 54 13.47 -13.11 7.16
C SER A 54 13.97 -13.50 5.77
N GLN A 55 13.22 -13.19 4.73
CA GLN A 55 13.74 -13.22 3.38
C GLN A 55 14.54 -11.93 3.22
N PRO A 56 15.84 -12.01 2.88
CA PRO A 56 16.60 -10.82 2.54
C PRO A 56 15.83 -10.10 1.43
N ILE A 57 15.69 -8.78 1.56
CA ILE A 57 15.18 -7.93 0.48
C ILE A 57 16.09 -8.22 -0.72
N ARG A 58 15.64 -9.08 -1.61
CA ARG A 58 16.28 -9.23 -2.91
C ARG A 58 16.06 -7.88 -3.57
N GLN A 59 17.14 -7.16 -3.83
CA GLN A 59 17.15 -6.17 -4.90
C GLN A 59 16.94 -6.94 -6.21
N SER A 60 15.74 -7.46 -6.43
CA SER A 60 15.26 -7.67 -7.78
C SER A 60 14.83 -6.29 -8.25
N VAL A 61 15.81 -5.51 -8.72
CA VAL A 61 15.54 -4.71 -9.91
C VAL A 61 15.10 -5.76 -10.92
N THR A 62 13.80 -5.96 -11.05
CA THR A 62 13.23 -6.85 -12.07
C THR A 62 13.90 -6.43 -13.37
N GLU A 63 14.72 -7.29 -13.94
CA GLU A 63 15.12 -7.18 -15.33
C GLU A 63 13.84 -6.95 -16.10
N LYS A 64 13.65 -5.71 -16.60
CA LYS A 64 12.51 -5.35 -17.42
C LYS A 64 12.56 -6.30 -18.61
N GLN A 65 11.73 -7.35 -18.59
CA GLN A 65 11.29 -7.94 -19.84
C GLN A 65 10.70 -6.79 -20.66
N PRO A 66 11.28 -6.48 -21.82
CA PRO A 66 10.79 -5.38 -22.60
C PRO A 66 9.40 -5.78 -23.09
N ASN A 67 8.44 -4.87 -22.92
CA ASN A 67 7.23 -4.80 -23.73
C ASN A 67 5.93 -5.51 -23.30
N ILE A 68 5.75 -5.97 -22.05
CA ILE A 68 4.40 -6.27 -21.55
C ILE A 68 3.98 -5.17 -20.56
N PRO A 69 2.96 -4.35 -20.85
CA PRO A 69 2.43 -3.43 -19.87
C PRO A 69 1.95 -4.25 -18.66
N ALA A 70 2.62 -4.08 -17.52
CA ALA A 70 2.34 -4.82 -16.30
C ALA A 70 0.88 -4.66 -15.84
N ILE A 71 0.24 -3.54 -16.21
CA ILE A 71 -1.18 -3.28 -16.00
C ILE A 71 -1.80 -2.74 -17.29
N ILE A 72 -2.95 -3.30 -17.67
CA ILE A 72 -3.78 -2.82 -18.77
C ILE A 72 -5.10 -2.34 -18.19
N ILE A 73 -5.38 -1.04 -18.27
CA ILE A 73 -6.68 -0.47 -17.89
C ILE A 73 -7.70 -0.89 -18.96
N ARG A 74 -8.81 -1.46 -18.49
CA ARG A 74 -9.90 -1.95 -19.33
C ARG A 74 -11.04 -0.95 -19.40
N ASP A 75 -11.38 -0.37 -18.26
CA ASP A 75 -12.52 0.54 -18.14
C ASP A 75 -12.39 1.43 -16.92
N THR A 76 -13.05 2.59 -16.96
CA THR A 76 -13.18 3.50 -15.83
C THR A 76 -14.62 3.98 -15.71
N LYS A 77 -15.22 3.82 -14.54
CA LYS A 77 -16.62 4.21 -14.27
C LYS A 77 -16.69 5.21 -13.11
N PRO A 78 -17.77 6.00 -13.01
CA PRO A 78 -18.06 6.75 -11.79
C PRO A 78 -18.11 5.82 -10.56
N LEU A 79 -17.75 6.34 -9.40
CA LEU A 79 -17.92 5.63 -8.12
C LEU A 79 -19.40 5.32 -7.87
N GLY A 80 -19.64 4.23 -7.13
CA GLY A 80 -20.98 3.85 -6.67
C GLY A 80 -21.53 2.59 -7.33
N ASN A 81 -20.93 2.12 -8.43
CA ASN A 81 -21.41 0.95 -9.17
C ASN A 81 -20.90 -0.37 -8.59
N ASN A 82 -19.75 -0.37 -7.91
CA ASN A 82 -19.13 -1.56 -7.35
C ASN A 82 -19.28 -1.61 -5.81
N PRO A 83 -20.09 -2.53 -5.25
CA PRO A 83 -20.31 -2.64 -3.81
C PRO A 83 -19.03 -2.88 -3.00
N ALA A 84 -18.04 -3.58 -3.56
CA ALA A 84 -16.78 -3.84 -2.87
C ALA A 84 -15.91 -2.57 -2.78
N ILE A 85 -15.94 -1.71 -3.80
CA ILE A 85 -15.30 -0.39 -3.75
C ILE A 85 -16.02 0.51 -2.74
N ASN A 86 -17.36 0.53 -2.77
CA ASN A 86 -18.16 1.34 -1.85
C ASN A 86 -17.94 0.93 -0.39
N GLY A 87 -17.98 -0.39 -0.11
CA GLY A 87 -17.72 -0.93 1.22
C GLY A 87 -16.31 -0.62 1.71
N TYR A 88 -15.33 -0.63 0.80
CA TYR A 88 -13.97 -0.23 1.11
C TYR A 88 -13.85 1.26 1.49
N LEU A 89 -14.48 2.16 0.72
CA LEU A 89 -14.49 3.60 1.02
C LEU A 89 -15.19 3.87 2.36
N ALA A 90 -16.32 3.22 2.60
CA ALA A 90 -17.05 3.31 3.87
C ALA A 90 -16.22 2.83 5.07
N ALA A 91 -15.52 1.70 4.94
CA ALA A 91 -14.63 1.17 5.97
C ALA A 91 -13.45 2.12 6.29
N ARG A 92 -13.10 3.02 5.36
CA ARG A 92 -12.09 4.06 5.56
C ARG A 92 -12.68 5.40 6.01
N ALA A 93 -13.98 5.44 6.32
CA ALA A 93 -14.70 6.66 6.63
C ALA A 93 -14.55 7.74 5.54
N ILE A 94 -14.53 7.32 4.27
CA ILE A 94 -14.50 8.20 3.11
C ILE A 94 -15.91 8.21 2.50
N PRO A 95 -16.69 9.29 2.68
CA PRO A 95 -18.00 9.43 2.04
C PRO A 95 -17.86 9.43 0.52
N LEU A 96 -18.83 8.80 -0.16
CA LEU A 96 -18.85 8.72 -1.62
C LEU A 96 -18.88 10.11 -2.25
N GLU A 97 -19.60 11.05 -1.64
CA GLU A 97 -19.73 12.43 -2.07
C GLU A 97 -18.38 13.17 -2.09
N ILE A 98 -17.51 12.85 -1.12
CA ILE A 98 -16.15 13.41 -1.03
C ILE A 98 -15.24 12.74 -2.05
N ALA A 99 -15.39 11.43 -2.28
CA ALA A 99 -14.55 10.68 -3.20
C ALA A 99 -14.91 10.93 -4.68
N HIS A 100 -16.18 11.18 -5.00
CA HIS A 100 -16.72 11.32 -6.35
C HIS A 100 -15.96 12.31 -7.26
N PRO A 101 -15.56 13.51 -6.79
CA PRO A 101 -14.82 14.45 -7.64
C PRO A 101 -13.36 14.03 -7.92
N TYR A 102 -12.78 13.11 -7.13
CA TYR A 102 -11.36 12.76 -7.21
C TYR A 102 -11.12 11.35 -7.74
N CYS A 103 -12.05 10.44 -7.50
CA CYS A 103 -11.87 9.01 -7.71
C CYS A 103 -12.89 8.46 -8.71
N LYS A 104 -12.45 7.43 -9.45
CA LYS A 104 -13.25 6.61 -10.36
C LYS A 104 -13.05 5.13 -9.99
N GLU A 105 -13.98 4.28 -10.38
CA GLU A 105 -13.77 2.84 -10.38
C GLU A 105 -12.91 2.47 -11.58
N VAL A 106 -11.75 1.86 -11.35
CA VAL A 106 -10.81 1.47 -12.39
C VAL A 106 -10.80 -0.05 -12.48
N TYR A 107 -11.10 -0.58 -13.66
CA TYR A 107 -11.04 -1.99 -13.97
C TYR A 107 -9.79 -2.25 -14.81
N TYR A 108 -8.95 -3.19 -14.39
CA TYR A 108 -7.68 -3.43 -15.03
C TYR A 108 -7.30 -4.91 -15.01
N ARG A 109 -6.34 -5.26 -15.87
CA ARG A 109 -5.78 -6.61 -15.98
C ARG A 109 -4.28 -6.58 -15.69
N THR A 110 -3.79 -7.55 -14.91
CA THR A 110 -2.36 -7.86 -14.79
C THR A 110 -2.15 -9.32 -15.11
N GLY A 111 -1.34 -9.61 -16.13
CA GLY A 111 -1.29 -10.94 -16.75
C GLY A 111 -2.67 -11.36 -17.25
N ASP A 112 -3.16 -12.50 -16.75
CA ASP A 112 -4.46 -13.08 -17.11
C ASP A 112 -5.58 -12.77 -16.10
N ASN A 113 -5.25 -12.07 -15.00
CA ASN A 113 -6.19 -11.82 -13.92
C ASN A 113 -6.82 -10.43 -14.03
N ASN A 114 -8.14 -10.37 -13.84
CA ASN A 114 -8.91 -9.12 -13.81
C ASN A 114 -9.07 -8.61 -12.38
N TYR A 115 -9.03 -7.30 -12.22
CA TYR A 115 -9.10 -6.61 -10.94
C TYR A 115 -9.88 -5.30 -11.06
N PHE A 116 -10.24 -4.75 -9.91
CA PHE A 116 -10.87 -3.44 -9.79
C PHE A 116 -10.35 -2.69 -8.56
N ALA A 117 -10.36 -1.36 -8.64
CA ALA A 117 -9.90 -0.47 -7.57
C ALA A 117 -10.60 0.88 -7.64
N ALA A 118 -10.60 1.63 -6.54
CA ALA A 118 -10.79 3.08 -6.59
C ALA A 118 -9.47 3.72 -7.04
N GLY A 119 -9.48 4.51 -8.10
CA GLY A 119 -8.29 5.18 -8.63
C GLY A 119 -8.57 6.62 -9.01
N PHE A 120 -7.53 7.44 -9.03
CA PHE A 120 -7.60 8.82 -9.48
C PHE A 120 -6.68 9.03 -10.68
N GLU A 121 -7.11 9.90 -11.58
CA GLU A 121 -6.35 10.23 -12.78
C GLU A 121 -5.17 11.13 -12.38
N ASN A 122 -3.96 10.75 -12.78
CA ASN A 122 -2.77 11.56 -12.63
C ASN A 122 -2.72 12.62 -13.76
N ARG A 123 -1.89 13.65 -13.57
CA ARG A 123 -1.78 14.78 -14.52
C ARG A 123 -1.23 14.39 -15.90
N SER A 124 -0.76 13.16 -16.06
CA SER A 124 -0.23 12.62 -17.31
C SER A 124 -1.20 11.63 -17.99
N GLY A 125 -2.45 11.54 -17.51
CA GLY A 125 -3.48 10.63 -18.06
C GLY A 125 -3.32 9.16 -17.67
N GLY A 126 -2.37 8.85 -16.77
CA GLY A 126 -2.30 7.56 -16.08
C GLY A 126 -3.16 7.55 -14.82
N TYR A 127 -3.30 6.41 -14.15
CA TYR A 127 -4.05 6.31 -12.90
C TYR A 127 -3.12 5.92 -11.75
N GLU A 128 -3.17 6.67 -10.66
CA GLU A 128 -2.58 6.28 -9.38
C GLU A 128 -3.65 5.60 -8.53
N TRP A 129 -3.26 4.51 -7.88
CA TRP A 129 -4.20 3.55 -7.30
C TRP A 129 -3.72 3.21 -5.90
N LYS A 130 -4.44 3.74 -4.91
CA LYS A 130 -4.36 3.28 -3.54
C LYS A 130 -5.51 2.29 -3.34
N ILE A 131 -5.18 1.02 -3.55
CA ILE A 131 -5.73 -0.15 -2.84
C ILE A 131 -6.58 -1.12 -3.67
N ARG A 132 -6.22 -2.39 -3.47
CA ARG A 132 -6.65 -3.64 -4.09
C ARG A 132 -8.00 -4.08 -3.51
N CYS A 133 -9.02 -4.24 -4.35
CA CYS A 133 -10.18 -5.05 -4.01
C CYS A 133 -10.07 -6.44 -4.68
N HIS A 134 -10.48 -7.46 -3.92
CA HIS A 134 -10.18 -8.87 -4.12
C HIS A 134 -10.80 -9.47 -5.40
N ARG A 135 -10.17 -10.53 -5.91
CA ARG A 135 -10.64 -11.38 -7.02
C ARG A 135 -12.02 -11.97 -6.66
N PRO A 136 -13.07 -11.89 -7.51
CA PRO A 136 -14.20 -12.79 -7.34
C PRO A 136 -13.74 -14.23 -7.57
N PRO A 137 -14.14 -15.20 -6.74
CA PRO A 137 -13.81 -16.60 -6.97
C PRO A 137 -14.27 -17.03 -8.37
N HIS A 138 -13.51 -17.92 -8.99
CA HIS A 138 -13.90 -18.55 -10.25
C HIS A 138 -15.34 -19.07 -10.13
N SER A 139 -16.24 -18.53 -10.93
CA SER A 139 -17.45 -19.25 -11.30
C SER A 139 -17.01 -20.51 -12.02
N VAL A 140 -17.10 -21.65 -11.31
CA VAL A 140 -17.20 -22.95 -11.98
C VAL A 140 -18.56 -22.91 -12.68
N ALA A 141 -18.53 -22.71 -13.99
CA ALA A 141 -19.65 -22.95 -14.86
C ALA A 141 -19.48 -24.36 -15.44
N ASP A 142 -20.50 -25.18 -15.17
CA ASP A 142 -20.92 -26.46 -15.76
C ASP A 142 -19.89 -27.61 -15.92
#